data_AF-A0A174JN66-F1
#
_entry.id   AF-A0A174JN66-F1
#
_cell.length_a   1.000
_cell.length_b   1.000
_cell.length_c   1.000
_cell.angle_alpha   90.00
_cell.angle_beta   90.00
_cell.angle_gamma   90.00
#
_symmetry.space_group_name_H-M   'P 1'
#
loop_
_entity.id
_entity.type
_entity.pdbx_description
1 polymer ?
#
loop_
_entity_poly.entity_id
_entity_poly.type
_entity_poly.pdbx_seq_one_letter_code
_entity_poly.pdbx_strand_id
1 'polypeptide(L)'
;MLFIITIFEREPGSRTGISLKFFEALGGPRANAYVIENVLLFIPFGIFIPLKWKQLRNPFVCSFLGFCLSCIIEIIQLITERGHFQIDDIVTNTLGTLIGALIFRMYSFIMLKCRQFYA
;
A
#
# COMPACT_ATOMS: atom_id res chain seq x y z
N MET A 1 -8.10 -2.54 -12.01
CA MET A 1 -8.08 -2.37 -13.47
C MET A 1 -6.67 -2.03 -13.97
N LEU A 2 -5.95 -1.08 -13.35
CA LEU A 2 -4.57 -0.71 -13.71
C LEU A 2 -3.50 -1.82 -13.54
N PHE A 3 -3.68 -2.78 -12.63
CA PHE A 3 -2.68 -3.83 -12.35
C PHE A 3 -2.48 -4.83 -13.51
N ILE A 4 -3.49 -5.03 -14.37
CA ILE A 4 -3.43 -5.97 -15.51
C ILE A 4 -2.93 -5.28 -16.79
N ILE A 5 -3.34 -4.03 -17.03
CA ILE A 5 -2.85 -3.24 -18.19
C ILE A 5 -1.38 -2.84 -18.04
N THR A 6 -0.84 -2.69 -16.83
CA THR A 6 0.60 -2.44 -16.65
C THR A 6 1.47 -3.68 -16.86
N ILE A 7 0.96 -4.88 -16.54
CA ILE A 7 1.71 -6.14 -16.62
C ILE A 7 1.66 -6.80 -18.01
N PHE A 8 0.71 -6.45 -18.90
CA PHE A 8 0.58 -7.16 -20.18
C PHE A 8 0.75 -6.30 -21.44
N GLU A 9 0.82 -4.97 -21.34
CA GLU A 9 0.87 -4.09 -22.52
C GLU A 9 2.25 -3.45 -22.77
N ARG A 10 3.25 -3.67 -21.90
CA ARG A 10 4.53 -2.95 -21.96
C ARG A 10 5.70 -3.87 -22.31
N GLU A 11 6.43 -3.49 -23.36
CA GLU A 11 7.65 -4.16 -23.81
C GLU A 11 8.70 -4.19 -22.68
N PRO A 12 9.30 -5.36 -22.39
CA PRO A 12 10.41 -5.47 -21.44
C PRO A 12 11.57 -4.56 -21.87
N GLY A 13 12.20 -3.84 -20.93
CA GLY A 13 13.45 -3.10 -21.18
C GLY A 13 13.33 -1.61 -21.52
N SER A 14 12.13 -1.01 -21.48
CA SER A 14 11.96 0.42 -21.83
C SER A 14 12.48 1.40 -20.77
N ARG A 15 12.52 1.02 -19.48
CA ARG A 15 12.91 1.91 -18.37
C ARG A 15 13.61 1.16 -17.24
N THR A 16 14.92 1.02 -17.33
CA THR A 16 15.76 0.56 -16.21
C THR A 16 16.27 1.77 -15.44
N GLY A 17 15.79 1.98 -14.21
CA GLY A 17 16.32 3.03 -13.35
C GLY A 17 15.84 2.91 -11.92
N ILE A 18 16.74 3.09 -10.96
CA ILE A 18 16.42 3.17 -9.54
C ILE A 18 16.20 4.65 -9.22
N SER A 19 14.97 5.03 -8.89
CA SER A 19 14.68 6.40 -8.46
C SER A 19 14.75 6.46 -6.93
N LEU A 20 15.93 6.85 -6.44
CA LEU A 20 16.17 7.02 -5.00
C LEU A 20 15.83 8.42 -4.49
N LYS A 21 15.28 9.29 -5.35
CA LYS A 21 14.91 10.65 -4.96
C LYS A 21 13.65 10.61 -4.11
N PHE A 22 13.82 10.87 -2.83
CA PHE A 22 12.73 11.08 -1.88
C PHE A 22 11.97 12.35 -2.28
N PHE A 23 10.63 12.29 -2.36
CA PHE A 23 9.74 13.46 -2.55
C PHE A 23 9.64 14.09 -3.95
N GLU A 24 10.13 13.44 -5.02
CA GLU A 24 9.92 13.95 -6.39
C GLU A 24 8.44 13.84 -6.82
N ALA A 25 7.65 12.98 -6.15
CA ALA A 25 6.23 12.81 -6.39
C ALA A 25 5.36 14.03 -6.03
N LEU A 26 5.85 14.98 -5.23
CA LEU A 26 5.16 16.23 -4.89
C LEU A 26 5.61 17.37 -5.80
N GLY A 27 5.38 17.23 -7.11
CA GLY A 27 5.86 18.19 -8.12
C GLY A 27 4.85 18.56 -9.21
N GLY A 28 3.73 17.85 -9.32
CA GLY A 28 2.71 18.16 -10.32
C GLY A 28 1.43 17.33 -10.21
N PRO A 29 0.33 17.70 -10.90
CA PRO A 29 -1.00 17.09 -10.75
C PRO A 29 -1.00 15.58 -11.00
N ARG A 30 -0.19 15.11 -11.96
CA ARG A 30 -0.05 13.69 -12.30
C ARG A 30 0.69 12.91 -11.21
N ALA A 31 1.73 13.50 -10.63
CA ALA A 31 2.53 12.86 -9.59
C ALA A 31 1.71 12.71 -8.29
N ASN A 32 0.91 13.72 -7.94
CA ASN A 32 -0.04 13.65 -6.83
C ASN A 32 -1.13 12.58 -7.03
N ALA A 33 -1.59 12.37 -8.27
CA ALA A 33 -2.57 11.32 -8.56
C ALA A 33 -2.02 9.92 -8.28
N TYR A 34 -0.78 9.63 -8.69
CA TYR A 34 -0.14 8.34 -8.42
C TYR A 34 0.03 8.06 -6.92
N VAL A 35 0.41 9.07 -6.14
CA VAL A 35 0.50 8.97 -4.68
C VAL A 35 -0.84 8.58 -4.06
N ILE A 36 -1.93 9.21 -4.49
CA ILE A 36 -3.28 8.92 -3.99
C ILE A 36 -3.69 7.50 -4.38
N GLU A 37 -3.43 7.08 -5.62
CA GLU A 37 -3.75 5.73 -6.10
C GLU A 37 -3.05 4.64 -5.27
N ASN A 38 -1.75 4.83 -4.98
CA ASN A 38 -0.95 3.92 -4.17
C ASN A 38 -1.49 3.78 -2.74
N VAL A 39 -1.80 4.91 -2.09
CA VAL A 39 -2.46 4.92 -0.77
C VAL A 39 -3.79 4.19 -0.81
N LEU A 40 -4.66 4.53 -1.77
CA LEU A 40 -6.01 3.94 -1.89
C LEU A 40 -5.96 2.43 -2.13
N LEU A 41 -4.98 1.93 -2.88
CA LEU A 41 -4.82 0.51 -3.17
C LEU A 41 -4.47 -0.31 -1.92
N PHE A 42 -3.70 0.26 -1.00
CA PHE A 42 -3.27 -0.43 0.23
C PHE A 42 -4.23 -0.26 1.42
N ILE A 43 -5.19 0.66 1.37
CA ILE A 43 -6.22 0.79 2.43
C ILE A 43 -7.03 -0.50 2.61
N PRO A 44 -7.62 -1.12 1.55
CA PRO A 44 -8.32 -2.39 1.70
C PRO A 44 -7.45 -3.49 2.28
N PHE A 45 -6.17 -3.55 1.88
CA PHE A 45 -5.20 -4.50 2.44
C PHE A 45 -5.04 -4.29 3.96
N GLY A 46 -4.85 -3.06 4.41
CA GLY A 46 -4.76 -2.72 5.84
C GLY A 46 -6.03 -3.03 6.64
N ILE A 47 -7.21 -3.05 6.00
CA ILE A 47 -8.48 -3.41 6.64
C ILE A 47 -8.65 -4.95 6.73
N PHE A 48 -8.40 -5.66 5.63
CA PHE A 48 -8.71 -7.09 5.52
C PHE A 48 -7.71 -8.01 6.20
N ILE A 49 -6.44 -7.62 6.28
CA ILE A 49 -5.40 -8.43 6.93
C ILE A 49 -5.69 -8.66 8.43
N PRO A 50 -6.02 -7.63 9.23
CA PRO A 50 -6.43 -7.78 10.63
C PRO A 50 -7.74 -8.56 10.86
N LEU A 51 -8.64 -8.55 9.87
CA LEU A 51 -9.90 -9.32 9.90
C LEU A 51 -9.60 -10.82 9.91
N LYS A 52 -8.67 -11.26 9.07
CA LYS A 52 -8.33 -12.69 8.92
C LYS A 52 -7.38 -13.18 10.01
N TRP A 53 -6.39 -12.39 10.42
CA TRP A 53 -5.36 -12.82 11.36
C TRP A 53 -5.31 -11.91 12.61
N LYS A 54 -5.57 -12.51 13.78
CA LYS A 54 -5.61 -11.78 15.06
C LYS A 54 -4.27 -11.14 15.42
N GLN A 55 -3.16 -11.78 15.05
CA GLN A 55 -1.79 -11.30 15.30
C GLN A 55 -1.50 -9.99 14.56
N LEU A 56 -2.22 -9.73 13.48
CA LEU A 56 -2.02 -8.58 12.60
C LEU A 56 -2.95 -7.41 12.95
N ARG A 57 -3.70 -7.52 14.05
CA ARG A 57 -4.57 -6.43 14.55
C ARG A 57 -3.78 -5.27 15.15
N ASN A 58 -2.50 -5.46 15.46
CA ASN A 58 -1.63 -4.35 15.79
C ASN A 58 -1.33 -3.55 14.50
N PRO A 59 -1.71 -2.27 14.42
CA PRO A 59 -1.53 -1.47 13.21
C PRO A 59 -0.06 -1.37 12.79
N PHE A 60 0.90 -1.35 13.72
CA PHE A 60 2.32 -1.32 13.38
C PHE A 60 2.79 -2.63 12.71
N VAL A 61 2.30 -3.77 13.19
CA VAL A 61 2.62 -5.08 12.60
C VAL A 61 1.97 -5.20 11.21
N CYS A 62 0.73 -4.73 11.07
CA CYS A 62 0.06 -4.67 9.77
C CYS A 62 0.80 -3.76 8.78
N SER A 63 1.22 -2.57 9.21
CA SER A 63 2.00 -1.64 8.38
C SER A 63 3.36 -2.20 8.00
N PHE A 64 4.04 -2.94 8.90
CA PHE A 64 5.30 -3.61 8.56
C PHE A 64 5.11 -4.65 7.45
N LEU A 65 4.01 -5.43 7.48
CA LEU A 65 3.67 -6.32 6.38
C LEU A 65 3.35 -5.57 5.08
N GLY A 66 2.64 -4.44 5.17
CA GLY A 66 2.40 -3.56 4.03
C GLY A 66 3.69 -3.04 3.40
N PHE A 67 4.65 -2.63 4.24
CA PHE A 67 5.99 -2.25 3.83
C PHE A 67 6.72 -3.38 3.12
N CYS A 68 6.77 -4.58 3.71
CA CYS A 68 7.40 -5.75 3.09
C CYS A 68 6.75 -6.09 1.73
N LEU A 69 5.42 -6.07 1.65
CA LEU A 69 4.70 -6.30 0.41
C LEU A 69 5.05 -5.25 -0.64
N SER A 70 5.09 -3.97 -0.26
CA SER A 70 5.46 -2.90 -1.19
C SER A 70 6.89 -3.07 -1.68
N CYS A 71 7.85 -3.42 -0.82
CA CYS A 71 9.22 -3.72 -1.24
C CYS A 71 9.27 -4.87 -2.24
N ILE A 72 8.49 -5.93 -2.03
CA ILE A 72 8.42 -7.07 -2.96
C ILE A 72 7.88 -6.61 -4.32
N ILE A 73 6.84 -5.78 -4.36
CA ILE A 73 6.27 -5.25 -5.60
C ILE A 73 7.32 -4.45 -6.38
N GLU A 74 8.01 -3.52 -5.71
CA GLU A 74 9.07 -2.71 -6.32
C GLU A 74 10.25 -3.56 -6.83
N ILE A 75 10.66 -4.58 -6.07
CA ILE A 75 11.70 -5.52 -6.50
C ILE A 75 11.27 -6.31 -7.74
N ILE A 76 10.03 -6.79 -7.78
CA ILE A 76 9.49 -7.49 -8.95
C ILE A 76 9.46 -6.55 -10.15
N GLN A 77 9.03 -5.30 -9.99
CA GLN A 77 9.01 -4.30 -11.06
C GLN A 77 10.42 -4.01 -11.60
N LEU A 78 11.42 -3.96 -10.71
CA LEU A 78 12.82 -3.79 -11.08
C LEU A 78 13.37 -4.99 -11.86
N ILE A 79 13.14 -6.21 -11.38
CA ILE A 79 13.64 -7.46 -12.02
C ILE A 79 12.95 -7.70 -13.37
N THR A 80 11.67 -7.39 -13.47
CA THR A 80 10.88 -7.60 -14.70
C THR A 80 11.02 -6.45 -15.69
N GLU A 81 11.80 -5.42 -15.36
CA GLU A 81 12.00 -4.21 -16.17
C GLU A 81 10.66 -3.52 -16.56
N ARG A 82 9.65 -3.66 -15.70
CA ARG A 82 8.29 -3.15 -15.90
C ARG A 82 8.08 -1.75 -15.32
N GLY A 83 9.07 -1.20 -14.63
CA GLY A 83 8.97 0.08 -13.95
C GLY A 83 10.26 0.49 -13.23
N HIS A 84 10.19 1.62 -12.53
CA HIS A 84 11.26 2.11 -11.68
C HIS A 84 11.07 1.58 -10.26
N PHE A 85 12.17 1.28 -9.56
CA PHE A 85 12.14 1.09 -8.12
C PHE A 85 11.97 2.47 -7.46
N GLN A 86 10.81 2.73 -6.85
CA GLN A 86 10.43 4.03 -6.31
C GLN A 86 10.20 3.96 -4.79
N ILE A 87 11.04 4.67 -4.04
CA ILE A 87 10.90 4.72 -2.57
C ILE A 87 9.60 5.42 -2.15
N ASP A 88 9.17 6.44 -2.88
CA ASP A 88 7.93 7.16 -2.61
C ASP A 88 6.71 6.21 -2.66
N ASP A 89 6.74 5.20 -3.52
CA ASP A 89 5.67 4.20 -3.65
C ASP A 89 5.65 3.26 -2.43
N ILE A 90 6.82 2.86 -1.92
CA ILE A 90 6.95 2.11 -0.67
C ILE A 90 6.35 2.88 0.50
N VAL A 91 6.66 4.17 0.61
CA VAL A 91 6.17 5.03 1.69
C VAL A 91 4.64 5.18 1.59
N THR A 92 4.13 5.53 0.41
CA THR A 92 2.69 5.78 0.20
C THR A 92 1.85 4.52 0.38
N ASN A 93 2.30 3.37 -0.10
CA ASN A 93 1.66 2.07 0.14
C ASN A 93 1.65 1.67 1.63
N THR A 94 2.78 1.92 2.32
CA THR A 94 2.87 1.68 3.78
C THR A 94 1.90 2.58 4.55
N LEU A 95 1.77 3.85 4.14
CA LEU A 95 0.79 4.78 4.71
C LEU A 95 -0.65 4.33 4.44
N GLY A 96 -0.97 3.87 3.22
CA GLY A 96 -2.28 3.29 2.90
C GLY A 96 -2.62 2.10 3.80
N THR A 97 -1.66 1.21 4.04
CA THR A 97 -1.82 0.08 4.96
C THR A 97 -2.09 0.55 6.38
N LEU A 98 -1.33 1.54 6.87
CA LEU A 98 -1.52 2.10 8.21
C LEU A 98 -2.92 2.70 8.36
N ILE A 99 -3.37 3.49 7.39
CA ILE A 99 -4.71 4.09 7.37
C ILE A 99 -5.77 2.98 7.45
N GLY A 100 -5.66 1.94 6.61
CA GLY A 100 -6.57 0.80 6.63
C GLY A 100 -6.60 0.08 7.99
N ALA A 101 -5.44 -0.14 8.61
CA ALA A 101 -5.34 -0.81 9.90
C ALA A 101 -5.95 0.04 11.05
N LEU A 102 -5.79 1.36 11.00
CA LEU A 102 -6.43 2.28 11.93
C LEU A 102 -7.96 2.28 11.78
N ILE A 103 -8.48 2.27 10.54
CA ILE A 103 -9.91 2.13 10.26
C ILE A 103 -10.45 0.84 10.88
N PHE A 104 -9.77 -0.29 10.66
CA PHE A 104 -10.15 -1.58 11.27
C PHE A 104 -10.17 -1.51 12.80
N ARG A 105 -9.14 -0.89 13.40
CA ARG A 105 -9.04 -0.77 14.86
C ARG A 105 -10.17 0.08 15.44
N MET A 106 -10.50 1.20 14.80
CA MET A 106 -11.63 2.05 15.18
C MET A 106 -12.96 1.29 15.10
N TYR A 107 -13.21 0.61 13.97
CA TYR A 107 -14.40 -0.21 13.78
C TYR A 107 -14.52 -1.29 14.86
N SER A 108 -13.43 -2.03 15.12
CA SER A 108 -13.39 -3.08 16.14
C SER A 108 -13.66 -2.53 17.54
N PHE A 109 -13.12 -1.36 17.88
CA PHE A 109 -13.35 -0.71 19.16
C PHE A 109 -14.81 -0.30 19.36
N ILE A 110 -15.43 0.29 18.34
CA ILE A 110 -16.86 0.68 18.36
C ILE A 110 -17.73 -0.56 18.54
N MET A 111 -17.50 -1.61 17.75
CA MET A 111 -18.29 -2.85 17.81
C MET A 111 -18.19 -3.55 19.17
N LEU A 112 -17.00 -3.58 19.78
CA LEU A 112 -16.82 -4.15 21.12
C LEU A 112 -17.57 -3.35 22.19
N LYS A 113 -17.55 -2.02 22.13
CA LYS A 113 -18.33 -1.16 23.02
C LYS A 113 -19.84 -1.36 22.86
N CYS A 114 -20.34 -1.39 21.62
CA CYS A 114 -21.76 -1.65 21.37
C CYS A 114 -22.18 -3.01 21.93
N ARG A 115 -21.38 -4.07 21.73
CA ARG A 115 -21.69 -5.40 22.28
C ARG A 115 -21.79 -5.42 23.82
N GLN A 116 -20.97 -4.63 24.51
CA GLN A 116 -21.03 -4.52 25.98
C GLN A 116 -22.27 -3.75 26.48
N PHE A 117 -22.84 -2.86 25.67
CA PHE A 117 -24.02 -2.08 26.05
C PHE A 117 -25.35 -2.86 25.90
N TYR A 118 -25.38 -3.85 25.00
CA TYR A 118 -26.56 -4.69 24.73
C TYR A 118 -26.53 -6.06 25.44
N ALA A 119 -25.51 -6.35 26.26
CA ALA A 119 -25.36 -7.58 27.04
C ALA A 119 -25.63 -7.30 28.52
#